data_AF-A0A7X7L5W0-F1
#
_entry.id   AF-A0A7X7L5W0-F1
#
_cell.length_a   1.000
_cell.length_b   1.000
_cell.length_c   1.000
_cell.angle_alpha   90.00
_cell.angle_beta   90.00
_cell.angle_gamma   90.00
#
_symmetry.space_group_name_H-M   'P 1'
#
loop_
_entity.id
_entity.type
_entity.pdbx_description
1 polymer ?
#
loop_
_entity_poly.entity_id
_entity_poly.type
_entity_poly.pdbx_seq_one_letter_code
_entity_poly.pdbx_strand_id
1 'polypeptide(L)'
;MSLIRRLNKKLNKMFNGSVHAQEENGCVKLTGSLDCWEDIVKAGYTAVNKNKFIGVLNDIEYTKQDIPQMRMPSVNDLKYDKIHTDVAVIGAGIIGSAIARELTRYDIKVMLIDKEHDVGMHASSRNDGEIHPGIDLLKGQVKQKYNSRGNVMYDQICKDLDVRFSRPGQYLCFIKKYYKLIFSIARLYWKAMGIPTEYMNADKLRKKIPGISNAINGGIYFPTAGIVSPYELVIAYAENAVDNSAVIALDTAVTGMEISNNKIVSLKTNRGIIYPKVVINAAGVYSDKIASMANDRFFTIHARKGTNAIFDKKI
;
A
#
# COMPACT_ATOMS: atom_id res chain seq x y z
N MET A 1 7.09 33.03 -16.82
CA MET A 1 7.26 32.82 -15.37
C MET A 1 7.44 31.33 -15.12
N SER A 2 8.55 30.89 -14.52
CA SER A 2 8.83 29.45 -14.32
C SER A 2 7.72 28.77 -13.52
N LEU A 3 7.50 27.47 -13.77
CA LEU A 3 6.43 26.71 -13.12
C LEU A 3 6.61 26.69 -11.60
N ILE A 4 7.86 26.55 -11.14
CA ILE A 4 8.26 26.66 -9.73
C ILE A 4 7.94 28.05 -9.17
N ARG A 5 8.20 29.15 -9.88
CA ARG A 5 7.86 30.51 -9.40
C ARG A 5 6.35 30.69 -9.24
N ARG A 6 5.54 30.14 -10.14
CA ARG A 6 4.07 30.12 -10.01
C ARG A 6 3.62 29.27 -8.82
N LEU A 7 4.21 28.10 -8.64
CA LEU A 7 3.94 27.24 -7.49
C LEU A 7 4.28 27.93 -6.17
N ASN A 8 5.46 28.54 -6.06
CA ASN A 8 5.87 29.32 -4.88
C ASN A 8 4.93 30.48 -4.59
N LYS A 9 4.41 31.21 -5.59
CA LYS A 9 3.39 32.24 -5.37
C LYS A 9 2.11 31.68 -4.75
N LYS A 10 1.70 30.47 -5.19
CA LYS A 10 0.51 29.78 -4.66
C LYS A 10 0.76 29.27 -3.23
N LEU A 11 1.88 28.61 -2.99
CA LEU A 11 2.27 28.11 -1.67
C LEU A 11 2.41 29.26 -0.65
N ASN A 12 3.04 30.36 -1.03
CA ASN A 12 3.15 31.55 -0.19
C ASN A 12 1.76 32.07 0.22
N LYS A 13 0.82 32.20 -0.72
CA LYS A 13 -0.56 32.60 -0.41
C LYS A 13 -1.29 31.60 0.52
N MET A 14 -1.01 30.31 0.39
CA MET A 14 -1.69 29.26 1.16
C MET A 14 -1.14 29.11 2.57
N PHE A 15 0.16 29.35 2.75
CA PHE A 15 0.90 28.98 3.97
C PHE A 15 1.76 30.13 4.51
N ASN A 16 1.45 31.38 4.14
CA ASN A 16 2.11 32.60 4.60
C ASN A 16 3.65 32.57 4.48
N GLY A 17 4.15 32.03 3.36
CA GLY A 17 5.60 31.93 3.10
C GLY A 17 6.32 30.81 3.84
N SER A 18 5.61 29.96 4.60
CA SER A 18 6.23 28.89 5.40
C SER A 18 6.67 27.67 4.58
N VAL A 19 6.32 27.61 3.29
CA VAL A 19 6.60 26.47 2.40
C VAL A 19 7.21 26.97 1.09
N HIS A 20 8.29 26.33 0.69
CA HIS A 20 9.06 26.63 -0.51
C HIS A 20 9.16 25.41 -1.41
N ALA A 21 9.10 25.63 -2.72
CA ALA A 21 9.27 24.62 -3.75
C ALA A 21 10.53 24.90 -4.58
N GLN A 22 11.28 23.84 -4.86
CA GLN A 22 12.39 23.84 -5.81
C GLN A 22 12.32 22.60 -6.71
N GLU A 23 13.05 22.63 -7.83
CA GLU A 23 13.24 21.46 -8.68
C GLU A 23 14.51 20.72 -8.25
N GLU A 24 14.43 19.41 -8.08
CA GLU A 24 15.54 18.57 -7.66
C GLU A 24 15.39 17.19 -8.31
N ASN A 25 16.36 16.77 -9.13
CA ASN A 25 16.37 15.46 -9.81
C ASN A 25 15.05 15.10 -10.52
N GLY A 26 14.47 16.07 -11.23
CA GLY A 26 13.19 15.90 -11.95
C GLY A 26 11.95 15.85 -11.05
N CYS A 27 12.10 16.08 -9.75
CA CYS A 27 11.01 16.18 -8.77
C CYS A 27 10.76 17.64 -8.36
N VAL A 28 9.57 17.90 -7.80
CA VAL A 28 9.35 19.09 -6.98
C VAL A 28 9.68 18.76 -5.54
N LYS A 29 10.68 19.42 -4.96
CA LYS A 29 10.97 19.32 -3.54
C LYS A 29 10.32 20.47 -2.78
N LEU A 30 9.56 20.12 -1.76
CA LEU A 30 8.93 21.04 -0.82
C LEU A 30 9.72 21.03 0.49
N THR A 31 10.07 22.22 0.97
CA THR A 31 10.73 22.43 2.26
C THR A 31 10.02 23.53 3.05
N GLY A 32 10.24 23.57 4.36
CA GLY A 32 9.59 24.52 5.26
C GLY A 32 9.11 23.83 6.53
N SER A 33 8.21 24.48 7.26
CA SER A 33 7.67 23.98 8.52
C SER A 33 6.19 24.32 8.66
N LEU A 34 5.37 23.36 9.11
CA LEU A 34 3.95 23.54 9.36
C LEU A 34 3.53 22.76 10.64
N ASP A 35 2.56 23.29 11.36
CA ASP A 35 1.99 22.66 12.59
C ASP A 35 0.70 21.86 12.30
N CYS A 36 0.25 21.83 11.05
CA CYS A 36 -0.97 21.17 10.58
C CYS A 36 -0.63 20.08 9.56
N TRP A 37 -0.96 18.82 9.87
CA TRP A 37 -0.63 17.67 9.01
C TRP A 37 -1.40 17.71 7.69
N GLU A 38 -2.67 18.12 7.74
CA GLU A 38 -3.51 18.28 6.56
C GLU A 38 -2.93 19.31 5.59
N ASP A 39 -2.31 20.37 6.09
CA ASP A 39 -1.68 21.39 5.27
C ASP A 39 -0.38 20.91 4.63
N ILE A 40 0.42 20.09 5.33
CA ILE A 40 1.59 19.41 4.73
C ILE A 40 1.16 18.53 3.56
N VAL A 41 0.10 17.72 3.75
CA VAL A 41 -0.43 16.85 2.70
C VAL A 41 -1.01 17.68 1.54
N LYS A 42 -1.71 18.77 1.84
CA LYS A 42 -2.28 19.70 0.86
C LYS A 42 -1.21 20.43 0.04
N ALA A 43 -0.08 20.79 0.65
CA ALA A 43 1.08 21.34 -0.04
C ALA A 43 1.63 20.34 -1.06
N GLY A 44 1.78 19.08 -0.66
CA GLY A 44 2.18 17.97 -1.54
C GLY A 44 1.25 17.81 -2.74
N TYR A 45 -0.06 17.73 -2.52
CA TYR A 45 -1.05 17.66 -3.62
C TYR A 45 -0.99 18.88 -4.54
N THR A 46 -0.77 20.07 -3.97
CA THR A 46 -0.68 21.31 -4.74
C THR A 46 0.53 21.33 -5.69
N ALA A 47 1.59 20.63 -5.34
CA ALA A 47 2.83 20.55 -6.13
C ALA A 47 2.78 19.50 -7.26
N VAL A 48 1.76 18.63 -7.30
CA VAL A 48 1.68 17.56 -8.30
C VAL A 48 1.52 18.13 -9.71
N ASN A 49 2.46 17.80 -10.60
CA ASN A 49 2.35 18.04 -12.04
C ASN A 49 2.95 16.87 -12.83
N LYS A 50 2.10 15.91 -13.17
CA LYS A 50 2.47 14.66 -13.85
C LYS A 50 3.04 14.84 -15.26
N ASN A 51 2.86 16.01 -15.87
CA ASN A 51 3.33 16.29 -17.22
C ASN A 51 4.77 16.82 -17.24
N LYS A 52 5.34 17.17 -16.08
CA LYS A 52 6.63 17.85 -15.98
C LYS A 52 7.59 17.23 -14.98
N PHE A 53 7.08 16.71 -13.87
CA PHE A 53 7.91 16.14 -12.82
C PHE A 53 7.57 14.67 -12.62
N ILE A 54 8.60 13.88 -12.29
CA ILE A 54 8.44 12.46 -11.99
C ILE A 54 7.75 12.23 -10.65
N GLY A 55 7.87 13.19 -9.72
CA GLY A 55 7.25 13.11 -8.40
C GLY A 55 7.40 14.36 -7.55
N VAL A 56 6.99 14.23 -6.29
CA VAL A 56 7.03 15.28 -5.27
C VAL A 56 7.74 14.75 -4.04
N LEU A 57 8.81 15.43 -3.64
CA LEU A 57 9.52 15.22 -2.39
C LEU A 57 9.00 16.22 -1.37
N ASN A 58 8.15 15.75 -0.46
CA ASN A 58 7.65 16.56 0.64
C ASN A 58 8.56 16.38 1.86
N ASP A 59 9.44 17.35 2.10
CA ASP A 59 10.34 17.43 3.25
C ASP A 59 9.98 18.64 4.14
N ILE A 60 8.69 19.00 4.18
CA ILE A 60 8.16 19.97 5.13
C ILE A 60 8.19 19.34 6.53
N GLU A 61 8.76 20.06 7.49
CA GLU A 61 8.81 19.66 8.89
C GLU A 61 7.45 19.82 9.55
N TYR A 62 7.03 18.81 10.31
CA TYR A 62 5.82 18.86 11.13
C TYR A 62 6.20 19.26 12.56
N THR A 63 5.77 20.45 13.00
CA THR A 63 6.27 21.06 14.24
C THR A 63 5.35 20.88 15.45
N LYS A 64 4.13 20.37 15.28
CA LYS A 64 3.13 20.27 16.36
C LYS A 64 3.40 19.15 17.35
N GLN A 65 4.00 18.06 16.89
CA GLN A 65 4.37 16.92 17.74
C GLN A 65 5.45 16.10 17.06
N ASP A 66 6.19 15.34 17.86
CA ASP A 66 7.17 14.39 17.35
C ASP A 66 6.49 13.30 16.53
N ILE A 67 7.05 13.03 15.34
CA ILE A 67 6.66 11.88 14.54
C ILE A 67 7.34 10.65 15.15
N PRO A 68 6.58 9.60 15.51
CA PRO A 68 7.15 8.37 16.03
C PRO A 68 8.22 7.82 15.07
N GLN A 69 9.41 7.60 15.62
CA GLN A 69 10.52 7.04 14.85
C GLN A 69 10.25 5.59 14.46
N MET A 70 10.90 5.14 13.38
CA MET A 70 10.84 3.74 12.99
C MET A 70 11.37 2.86 14.12
N ARG A 71 10.56 1.90 14.57
CA ARG A 71 11.01 0.89 15.53
C ARG A 71 12.12 0.05 14.90
N MET A 72 13.25 -0.01 15.59
CA MET A 72 14.39 -0.86 15.26
C MET A 72 14.37 -2.16 16.09
N PRO A 73 14.83 -3.28 15.53
CA PRO A 73 15.06 -4.51 16.30
C PRO A 73 16.09 -4.26 17.42
N SER A 74 15.96 -4.96 18.54
CA SER A 74 16.95 -4.94 19.62
C SER A 74 18.19 -5.77 19.31
N VAL A 75 18.07 -6.76 18.43
CA VAL A 75 19.18 -7.63 18.03
C VAL A 75 20.17 -6.85 17.17
N ASN A 76 21.46 -7.01 17.44
CA ASN A 76 22.55 -6.47 16.63
C ASN A 76 23.71 -7.47 16.61
N ASP A 77 23.98 -8.05 15.45
CA ASP A 77 24.99 -9.10 15.29
C ASP A 77 25.52 -9.16 13.85
N LEU A 78 26.18 -10.25 13.47
CA LEU A 78 26.72 -10.47 12.13
C LEU A 78 26.10 -11.71 11.46
N LYS A 79 24.87 -12.11 11.85
CA LYS A 79 24.24 -13.34 11.36
C LYS A 79 24.17 -13.42 9.83
N TYR A 80 23.96 -12.29 9.17
CA TYR A 80 23.84 -12.18 7.71
C TYR A 80 25.01 -11.43 7.08
N ASP A 81 26.16 -11.34 7.76
CA ASP A 81 27.34 -10.70 7.20
C ASP A 81 27.92 -11.49 6.02
N LYS A 82 28.25 -10.78 4.94
CA LYS A 82 28.81 -11.34 3.69
C LYS A 82 27.90 -12.36 2.99
N ILE A 83 26.59 -12.29 3.23
CA ILE A 83 25.61 -13.10 2.49
C ILE A 83 25.43 -12.54 1.08
N HIS A 84 25.54 -13.39 0.08
CA HIS A 84 25.24 -13.07 -1.31
C HIS A 84 23.86 -13.64 -1.70
N THR A 85 23.03 -12.81 -2.33
CA THR A 85 21.70 -13.19 -2.81
C THR A 85 21.47 -12.66 -4.22
N ASP A 86 20.61 -13.31 -5.01
CA ASP A 86 20.23 -12.77 -6.32
C ASP A 86 19.24 -11.62 -6.15
N VAL A 87 18.23 -11.82 -5.29
CA VAL A 87 17.22 -10.80 -4.98
C VAL A 87 17.09 -10.61 -3.48
N ALA A 88 17.17 -9.37 -3.02
CA ALA A 88 16.78 -8.95 -1.68
C ALA A 88 15.45 -8.20 -1.73
N VAL A 89 14.41 -8.72 -1.07
CA VAL A 89 13.10 -8.09 -0.93
C VAL A 89 13.02 -7.46 0.45
N ILE A 90 12.87 -6.13 0.53
CA ILE A 90 12.82 -5.40 1.79
C ILE A 90 11.36 -5.14 2.17
N GLY A 91 10.89 -5.80 3.23
CA GLY A 91 9.53 -5.73 3.79
C GLY A 91 8.73 -7.01 3.56
N ALA A 92 8.51 -7.80 4.60
CA ALA A 92 7.73 -9.03 4.63
C ALA A 92 6.22 -8.80 4.90
N GLY A 93 5.67 -7.71 4.33
CA GLY A 93 4.23 -7.56 4.22
C GLY A 93 3.65 -8.39 3.08
N ILE A 94 2.34 -8.28 2.84
CA ILE A 94 1.63 -9.00 1.76
C ILE A 94 2.29 -8.84 0.39
N ILE A 95 2.84 -7.66 0.10
CA ILE A 95 3.51 -7.39 -1.18
C ILE A 95 4.85 -8.13 -1.25
N GLY A 96 5.71 -7.99 -0.24
CA GLY A 96 7.03 -8.62 -0.27
C GLY A 96 6.98 -10.15 -0.16
N SER A 97 6.09 -10.70 0.66
CA SER A 97 5.88 -12.16 0.73
C SER A 97 5.35 -12.72 -0.59
N ALA A 98 4.39 -12.04 -1.24
CA ALA A 98 3.90 -12.46 -2.55
C ALA A 98 4.99 -12.39 -3.64
N ILE A 99 5.84 -11.35 -3.60
CA ILE A 99 7.00 -11.24 -4.50
C ILE A 99 8.01 -12.36 -4.25
N ALA A 100 8.34 -12.66 -2.99
CA ALA A 100 9.26 -13.74 -2.65
C ALA A 100 8.74 -15.10 -3.15
N ARG A 101 7.44 -15.39 -2.97
CA ARG A 101 6.81 -16.58 -3.52
C ARG A 101 6.90 -16.65 -5.04
N GLU A 102 6.65 -15.54 -5.74
CA GLU A 102 6.69 -15.57 -7.21
C GLU A 102 8.12 -15.75 -7.73
N LEU A 103 9.11 -15.16 -7.06
CA LEU A 103 10.53 -15.26 -7.43
C LEU A 103 11.10 -16.66 -7.17
N THR A 104 10.64 -17.34 -6.13
CA THR A 104 11.09 -18.70 -5.79
C THR A 104 10.56 -19.79 -6.74
N ARG A 105 9.75 -19.41 -7.74
CA ARG A 105 9.42 -20.29 -8.89
C ARG A 105 10.59 -20.46 -9.86
N TYR A 106 11.62 -19.62 -9.74
CA TYR A 106 12.83 -19.66 -10.54
C TYR A 106 14.00 -20.15 -9.68
N ASP A 107 15.03 -20.72 -10.31
CA ASP A 107 16.25 -21.15 -9.62
C ASP A 107 17.16 -19.94 -9.32
N ILE A 108 16.75 -19.13 -8.34
CA ILE A 108 17.46 -17.93 -7.88
C ILE A 108 17.42 -17.84 -6.35
N LYS A 109 18.46 -17.24 -5.76
CA LYS A 109 18.53 -16.99 -4.33
C LYS A 109 17.70 -15.77 -3.96
N VAL A 110 16.65 -15.98 -3.17
CA VAL A 110 15.75 -14.93 -2.70
C VAL A 110 15.91 -14.76 -1.20
N MET A 111 16.10 -13.52 -0.75
CA MET A 111 16.13 -13.16 0.66
C MET A 111 15.03 -12.14 0.95
N LEU A 112 14.10 -12.49 1.83
CA LEU A 112 13.03 -11.61 2.30
C LEU A 112 13.44 -11.03 3.67
N ILE A 113 13.59 -9.72 3.75
CA ILE A 113 14.16 -9.03 4.91
C ILE A 113 13.07 -8.19 5.57
N ASP A 114 12.86 -8.35 6.88
CA ASP A 114 11.96 -7.49 7.66
C ASP A 114 12.58 -7.11 9.01
N LYS A 115 12.29 -5.87 9.44
CA LYS A 115 12.73 -5.33 10.73
C LYS A 115 11.87 -5.85 11.90
N GLU A 116 10.69 -6.35 11.62
CA GLU A 116 9.83 -6.94 12.64
C GLU A 116 10.23 -8.40 12.92
N HIS A 117 9.77 -8.90 14.06
CA HIS A 117 10.04 -10.27 14.54
C HIS A 117 9.21 -11.34 13.84
N ASP A 118 8.27 -10.94 12.97
CA ASP A 118 7.39 -11.82 12.20
C ASP A 118 6.94 -11.12 10.92
N VAL A 119 6.38 -11.87 9.99
CA VAL A 119 5.84 -11.37 8.72
C VAL A 119 4.49 -10.66 8.92
N GLY A 120 4.16 -9.73 8.03
CA GLY A 120 2.85 -9.07 8.03
C GLY A 120 2.60 -8.09 9.18
N MET A 121 3.61 -7.79 10.00
CA MET A 121 3.48 -7.05 11.27
C MET A 121 3.13 -5.55 11.17
N HIS A 122 2.83 -5.03 9.97
CA HIS A 122 2.40 -3.64 9.74
C HIS A 122 1.00 -3.55 9.10
N ALA A 123 0.85 -2.87 7.96
CA ALA A 123 -0.45 -2.61 7.36
C ALA A 123 -1.17 -3.90 6.90
N SER A 124 -0.41 -4.92 6.54
CA SER A 124 -0.94 -6.22 6.09
C SER A 124 -1.71 -6.98 7.17
N SER A 125 -1.39 -6.78 8.45
CA SER A 125 -2.20 -7.30 9.55
C SER A 125 -3.31 -6.35 10.00
N ARG A 126 -3.28 -5.08 9.60
CA ARG A 126 -4.17 -4.03 10.14
C ARG A 126 -5.10 -3.49 9.05
N ASN A 127 -5.78 -4.41 8.37
CA ASN A 127 -6.83 -4.16 7.40
C ASN A 127 -8.01 -5.11 7.63
N ASP A 128 -9.09 -4.90 6.90
CA ASP A 128 -10.35 -5.65 7.02
C ASP A 128 -10.36 -6.99 6.26
N GLY A 129 -9.31 -7.31 5.50
CA GLY A 129 -9.23 -8.52 4.69
C GLY A 129 -10.15 -8.52 3.47
N GLU A 130 -10.68 -7.34 3.06
CA GLU A 130 -11.61 -7.26 1.93
C GLU A 130 -10.89 -7.36 0.58
N ILE A 131 -11.38 -8.28 -0.26
CA ILE A 131 -11.02 -8.34 -1.67
C ILE A 131 -12.00 -7.46 -2.45
N HIS A 132 -11.62 -6.19 -2.62
CA HIS A 132 -12.51 -5.20 -3.21
C HIS A 132 -12.87 -5.50 -4.68
N PRO A 133 -14.13 -5.26 -5.10
CA PRO A 133 -14.59 -5.39 -6.48
C PRO A 133 -14.19 -4.23 -7.40
N GLY A 134 -13.59 -3.16 -6.85
CA GLY A 134 -13.03 -2.05 -7.63
C GLY A 134 -13.99 -0.91 -7.95
N ILE A 135 -15.07 -0.75 -7.17
CA ILE A 135 -16.17 0.18 -7.46
C ILE A 135 -15.80 1.67 -7.42
N ASP A 136 -14.79 2.03 -6.62
CA ASP A 136 -14.33 3.42 -6.41
C ASP A 136 -13.13 3.79 -7.30
N LEU A 137 -12.77 2.92 -8.23
CA LEU A 137 -11.59 3.09 -9.08
C LEU A 137 -11.99 3.65 -10.44
N LEU A 138 -11.22 4.61 -10.94
CA LEU A 138 -11.46 5.15 -12.28
C LEU A 138 -10.73 4.33 -13.34
N LYS A 139 -11.37 4.15 -14.49
CA LYS A 139 -10.77 3.57 -15.70
C LYS A 139 -9.42 4.24 -16.01
N GLY A 140 -8.40 3.42 -16.30
CA GLY A 140 -7.05 3.88 -16.61
C GLY A 140 -6.14 4.10 -15.40
N GLN A 141 -6.65 4.05 -14.17
CA GLN A 141 -5.80 4.07 -12.99
C GLN A 141 -5.00 2.76 -12.87
N VAL A 142 -3.73 2.88 -12.46
CA VAL A 142 -2.87 1.72 -12.17
C VAL A 142 -3.50 0.81 -11.09
N LYS A 143 -4.10 1.42 -10.06
CA LYS A 143 -4.84 0.69 -9.01
C LYS A 143 -6.01 -0.12 -9.56
N GLN A 144 -6.72 0.41 -10.57
CA GLN A 144 -7.84 -0.29 -11.23
C GLN A 144 -7.36 -1.53 -11.97
N LYS A 145 -6.25 -1.42 -12.71
CA LYS A 145 -5.62 -2.55 -13.42
C LYS A 145 -5.24 -3.67 -12.45
N TYR A 146 -4.55 -3.33 -11.35
CA TYR A 146 -4.11 -4.34 -10.38
C TYR A 146 -5.25 -4.91 -9.55
N ASN A 147 -6.24 -4.10 -9.16
CA ASN A 147 -7.40 -4.59 -8.42
C ASN A 147 -8.20 -5.61 -9.26
N SER A 148 -8.49 -5.29 -10.53
CA SER A 148 -9.28 -6.19 -11.38
C SER A 148 -8.56 -7.52 -11.64
N ARG A 149 -7.24 -7.47 -11.90
CA ARG A 149 -6.42 -8.67 -12.09
C ARG A 149 -6.24 -9.47 -10.80
N GLY A 150 -5.92 -8.78 -9.71
CA GLY A 150 -5.68 -9.42 -8.41
C GLY A 150 -6.94 -10.05 -7.83
N ASN A 151 -8.10 -9.40 -7.96
CA ASN A 151 -9.37 -9.90 -7.41
C ASN A 151 -9.65 -11.34 -7.82
N VAL A 152 -9.53 -11.67 -9.12
CA VAL A 152 -9.82 -13.01 -9.64
C VAL A 152 -8.75 -14.06 -9.29
N MET A 153 -7.55 -13.63 -8.86
CA MET A 153 -6.47 -14.55 -8.50
C MET A 153 -6.66 -15.16 -7.10
N TYR A 154 -7.44 -14.51 -6.23
CA TYR A 154 -7.60 -14.95 -4.84
C TYR A 154 -8.24 -16.34 -4.72
N ASP A 155 -9.17 -16.73 -5.59
CA ASP A 155 -9.80 -18.05 -5.53
C ASP A 155 -8.76 -19.17 -5.65
N GLN A 156 -7.89 -19.07 -6.66
CA GLN A 156 -6.87 -20.08 -6.91
C GLN A 156 -5.74 -20.01 -5.89
N ILE A 157 -5.25 -18.80 -5.56
CA ILE A 157 -4.14 -18.65 -4.62
C ILE A 157 -4.52 -19.14 -3.23
N CYS A 158 -5.72 -18.79 -2.74
CA CYS A 158 -6.14 -19.23 -1.41
C CYS A 158 -6.38 -20.74 -1.40
N LYS A 159 -6.83 -21.33 -2.51
CA LYS A 159 -6.91 -22.80 -2.65
C LYS A 159 -5.52 -23.45 -2.65
N ASP A 160 -4.56 -22.92 -3.40
CA ASP A 160 -3.21 -23.47 -3.53
C ASP A 160 -2.44 -23.41 -2.21
N LEU A 161 -2.68 -22.35 -1.41
CA LEU A 161 -1.99 -22.09 -0.15
C LEU A 161 -2.80 -22.52 1.09
N ASP A 162 -3.95 -23.19 0.90
CA ASP A 162 -4.87 -23.60 1.98
C ASP A 162 -5.27 -22.46 2.94
N VAL A 163 -5.56 -21.28 2.38
CA VAL A 163 -5.98 -20.09 3.12
C VAL A 163 -7.50 -19.95 3.08
N ARG A 164 -8.10 -19.62 4.22
CA ARG A 164 -9.55 -19.39 4.33
C ARG A 164 -9.96 -18.18 3.52
N PHE A 165 -10.82 -18.42 2.52
CA PHE A 165 -11.34 -17.40 1.62
C PHE A 165 -12.81 -17.63 1.30
N SER A 166 -13.58 -16.55 1.18
CA SER A 166 -14.97 -16.61 0.76
C SER A 166 -15.37 -15.40 -0.06
N ARG A 167 -16.40 -15.56 -0.91
CA ARG A 167 -17.00 -14.47 -1.71
C ARG A 167 -18.44 -14.21 -1.28
N PRO A 168 -18.66 -13.56 -0.12
CA PRO A 168 -20.01 -13.16 0.29
C PRO A 168 -20.58 -12.01 -0.56
N GLY A 169 -19.71 -11.35 -1.33
CA GLY A 169 -20.03 -10.15 -2.09
C GLY A 169 -20.17 -8.90 -1.21
N GLN A 170 -20.34 -7.75 -1.87
CA GLN A 170 -20.44 -6.43 -1.22
C GLN A 170 -21.76 -5.76 -1.61
N TYR A 171 -22.36 -5.04 -0.66
CA TYR A 171 -23.61 -4.31 -0.87
C TYR A 171 -23.38 -2.80 -0.71
N LEU A 172 -23.53 -2.05 -1.80
CA LEU A 172 -23.61 -0.58 -1.76
C LEU A 172 -25.07 -0.16 -1.60
N CYS A 173 -25.47 0.14 -0.36
CA CYS A 173 -26.85 0.52 -0.02
C CYS A 173 -27.05 2.04 -0.08
N PHE A 174 -28.27 2.48 -0.40
CA PHE A 174 -28.62 3.89 -0.40
C PHE A 174 -29.92 4.19 0.34
N ILE A 175 -29.91 5.31 1.06
CA ILE A 175 -31.05 5.80 1.84
C ILE A 175 -31.94 6.70 1.00
N LYS A 176 -31.37 7.62 0.22
CA LYS A 176 -32.18 8.57 -0.57
C LYS A 176 -32.63 7.96 -1.89
N LYS A 177 -33.92 8.02 -2.20
CA LYS A 177 -34.53 7.37 -3.39
C LYS A 177 -33.93 7.83 -4.72
N TYR A 178 -33.46 9.08 -4.84
CA TYR A 178 -32.86 9.57 -6.08
C TYR A 178 -31.56 8.85 -6.46
N TYR A 179 -30.86 8.23 -5.50
CA TYR A 179 -29.67 7.42 -5.79
C TYR A 179 -29.98 6.21 -6.65
N LYS A 180 -31.24 5.76 -6.72
CA LYS A 180 -31.67 4.71 -7.66
C LYS A 180 -31.30 5.08 -9.11
N LEU A 181 -31.53 6.33 -9.52
CA LEU A 181 -31.22 6.79 -10.86
C LEU A 181 -29.70 6.89 -11.06
N ILE A 182 -29.00 7.50 -10.10
CA ILE A 182 -27.53 7.65 -10.13
C ILE A 182 -26.85 6.29 -10.25
N PHE A 183 -27.22 5.32 -9.42
CA PHE A 183 -26.61 4.00 -9.46
C PHE A 183 -27.04 3.17 -10.66
N SER A 184 -28.22 3.38 -11.23
CA SER A 184 -28.57 2.76 -12.52
C SER A 184 -27.62 3.21 -13.63
N ILE A 185 -27.22 4.48 -13.64
CA ILE A 185 -26.21 5.01 -14.56
C ILE A 185 -24.82 4.46 -14.20
N ALA A 186 -24.43 4.46 -12.92
CA ALA A 186 -23.15 3.95 -12.46
C ALA A 186 -22.94 2.45 -12.78
N ARG A 187 -24.02 1.65 -12.84
CA ARG A 187 -23.94 0.25 -13.29
C ARG A 187 -23.46 0.10 -14.73
N LEU A 188 -23.76 1.06 -15.61
CA LEU A 188 -23.20 1.06 -16.97
C LEU A 188 -21.69 1.28 -16.93
N TYR A 189 -21.22 2.14 -16.04
CA TYR A 189 -19.80 2.39 -15.82
C TYR A 189 -19.08 1.15 -15.28
N TRP A 190 -19.60 0.53 -14.21
CA TRP A 190 -19.03 -0.70 -13.66
C TRP A 190 -19.04 -1.85 -14.66
N LYS A 191 -20.11 -1.99 -15.45
CA LYS A 191 -20.17 -2.96 -16.56
C LYS A 191 -19.06 -2.70 -17.59
N ALA A 192 -18.82 -1.44 -17.96
CA ALA A 192 -17.74 -1.07 -18.88
C ALA A 192 -16.32 -1.30 -18.29
N MET A 193 -16.21 -1.42 -16.98
CA MET A 193 -14.98 -1.83 -16.28
C MET A 193 -14.86 -3.34 -16.06
N GLY A 194 -15.84 -4.13 -16.48
CA GLY A 194 -15.88 -5.58 -16.23
C GLY A 194 -16.27 -5.96 -14.81
N ILE A 195 -16.86 -5.05 -14.04
CA ILE A 195 -17.33 -5.29 -12.67
C ILE A 195 -18.79 -5.75 -12.72
N PRO A 196 -19.11 -7.02 -12.38
CA PRO A 196 -20.48 -7.51 -12.38
C PRO A 196 -21.30 -6.86 -11.26
N THR A 197 -22.56 -6.52 -11.55
CA THR A 197 -23.45 -5.84 -10.59
C THR A 197 -24.90 -6.32 -10.69
N GLU A 198 -25.54 -6.53 -9.55
CA GLU A 198 -26.98 -6.78 -9.45
C GLU A 198 -27.66 -5.62 -8.72
N TYR A 199 -28.82 -5.17 -9.23
CA TYR A 199 -29.67 -4.22 -8.51
C TYR A 199 -30.50 -4.95 -7.45
N MET A 200 -30.45 -4.44 -6.22
CA MET A 200 -31.21 -4.94 -5.08
C MET A 200 -32.26 -3.90 -4.67
N ASN A 201 -33.54 -4.24 -4.78
CA ASN A 201 -34.59 -3.42 -4.18
C ASN A 201 -34.63 -3.67 -2.65
N ALA A 202 -35.37 -2.83 -1.93
CA ALA A 202 -35.44 -2.90 -0.47
C ALA A 202 -35.96 -4.26 0.04
N ASP A 203 -36.93 -4.89 -0.65
CA ASP A 203 -37.46 -6.20 -0.26
C ASP A 203 -36.43 -7.32 -0.41
N LYS A 204 -35.68 -7.35 -1.53
CA LYS A 204 -34.58 -8.29 -1.74
C LYS A 204 -33.49 -8.12 -0.67
N LEU A 205 -33.14 -6.88 -0.34
CA LEU A 205 -32.15 -6.60 0.72
C LEU A 205 -32.61 -7.10 2.08
N ARG A 206 -33.86 -6.83 2.48
CA ARG A 206 -34.41 -7.32 3.75
C ARG A 206 -34.46 -8.84 3.85
N LYS A 207 -34.76 -9.53 2.74
CA LYS A 207 -34.73 -11.00 2.70
C LYS A 207 -33.31 -11.55 2.80
N LYS A 208 -32.32 -10.87 2.22
CA LYS A 208 -30.93 -11.34 2.13
C LYS A 208 -30.07 -10.96 3.33
N ILE A 209 -30.34 -9.81 3.95
CA ILE A 209 -29.58 -9.24 5.07
C ILE A 209 -30.57 -8.97 6.22
N PRO A 210 -30.83 -9.98 7.07
CA PRO A 210 -31.64 -9.78 8.27
C PRO A 210 -31.08 -8.65 9.15
N GLY A 211 -31.94 -7.79 9.68
CA GLY A 211 -31.54 -6.66 10.52
C GLY A 211 -31.12 -5.39 9.77
N ILE A 212 -31.14 -5.39 8.43
CA ILE A 212 -30.85 -4.17 7.66
C ILE A 212 -31.87 -3.05 7.96
N SER A 213 -31.40 -1.82 8.10
CA SER A 213 -32.24 -0.66 8.44
C SER A 213 -33.36 -0.41 7.42
N ASN A 214 -34.57 -0.13 7.92
CA ASN A 214 -35.73 0.26 7.10
C ASN A 214 -35.51 1.58 6.33
N ALA A 215 -34.51 2.38 6.70
CA ALA A 215 -34.13 3.58 5.97
C ALA A 215 -33.50 3.27 4.59
N ILE A 216 -33.02 2.05 4.37
CA ILE A 216 -32.40 1.64 3.12
C ILE A 216 -33.47 1.39 2.05
N ASN A 217 -33.39 2.15 0.96
CA ASN A 217 -34.37 2.14 -0.13
C ASN A 217 -33.95 1.23 -1.31
N GLY A 218 -32.73 0.70 -1.28
CA GLY A 218 -32.18 -0.19 -2.29
C GLY A 218 -30.66 -0.20 -2.25
N GLY A 219 -30.04 -0.95 -3.16
CA GLY A 219 -28.59 -1.05 -3.25
C GLY A 219 -28.13 -1.78 -4.49
N ILE A 220 -26.81 -1.83 -4.65
CA ILE A 220 -26.11 -2.58 -5.70
C ILE A 220 -25.29 -3.68 -5.02
N TYR A 221 -25.44 -4.90 -5.52
CA TYR A 221 -24.67 -6.06 -5.08
C TYR A 221 -23.52 -6.35 -6.04
N PHE A 222 -22.33 -6.60 -5.49
CA PHE A 222 -21.09 -6.89 -6.20
C PHE A 222 -20.61 -8.29 -5.81
N PRO A 223 -20.84 -9.33 -6.62
CA PRO A 223 -20.54 -10.72 -6.27
C PRO A 223 -19.04 -11.03 -6.24
N THR A 224 -18.20 -10.19 -6.85
CA THR A 224 -16.75 -10.36 -6.88
C THR A 224 -16.05 -9.82 -5.64
N ALA A 225 -16.78 -9.26 -4.67
CA ALA A 225 -16.15 -8.93 -3.40
C ALA A 225 -15.91 -10.21 -2.58
N GLY A 226 -14.73 -10.29 -1.97
CA GLY A 226 -14.32 -11.43 -1.15
C GLY A 226 -13.81 -10.99 0.20
N ILE A 227 -13.60 -11.96 1.08
CA ILE A 227 -12.97 -11.78 2.39
C ILE A 227 -11.94 -12.89 2.57
N VAL A 228 -10.74 -12.51 2.99
CA VAL A 228 -9.64 -13.41 3.34
C VAL A 228 -9.11 -13.06 4.73
N SER A 229 -8.50 -14.00 5.43
CA SER A 229 -7.66 -13.65 6.58
C SER A 229 -6.36 -13.03 6.05
N PRO A 230 -6.12 -11.72 6.24
CA PRO A 230 -4.94 -11.09 5.67
C PRO A 230 -3.65 -11.54 6.38
N TYR A 231 -3.76 -12.03 7.62
CA TYR A 231 -2.65 -12.63 8.37
C TYR A 231 -2.24 -13.98 7.79
N GLU A 232 -3.20 -14.90 7.68
CA GLU A 232 -2.95 -16.26 7.17
C GLU A 232 -2.39 -16.20 5.76
N LEU A 233 -2.89 -15.28 4.93
CA LEU A 233 -2.39 -15.16 3.58
C LEU A 233 -0.93 -14.70 3.52
N VAL A 234 -0.51 -13.73 4.34
CA VAL A 234 0.90 -13.29 4.37
C VAL A 234 1.81 -14.42 4.85
N ILE A 235 1.40 -15.13 5.90
CA ILE A 235 2.14 -16.27 6.45
C ILE A 235 2.26 -17.36 5.38
N ALA A 236 1.17 -17.77 4.76
CA ALA A 236 1.18 -18.81 3.74
C ALA A 236 2.02 -18.43 2.51
N TYR A 237 2.03 -17.15 2.11
CA TYR A 237 2.96 -16.66 1.07
C TYR A 237 4.42 -16.82 1.48
N ALA A 238 4.75 -16.45 2.72
CA ALA A 238 6.11 -16.48 3.23
C ALA A 238 6.60 -17.92 3.45
N GLU A 239 5.79 -18.78 4.07
CA GLU A 239 6.07 -20.21 4.25
C GLU A 239 6.27 -20.90 2.90
N ASN A 240 5.38 -20.66 1.94
CA ASN A 240 5.53 -21.24 0.61
C ASN A 240 6.81 -20.76 -0.10
N ALA A 241 7.25 -19.52 0.11
CA ALA A 241 8.53 -19.06 -0.39
C ALA A 241 9.71 -19.80 0.28
N VAL A 242 9.63 -20.06 1.58
CA VAL A 242 10.65 -20.82 2.34
C VAL A 242 10.71 -22.29 1.88
N ASP A 243 9.57 -22.93 1.64
CA ASP A 243 9.50 -24.28 1.06
C ASP A 243 10.21 -24.35 -0.30
N ASN A 244 10.26 -23.23 -1.01
CA ASN A 244 10.98 -23.05 -2.27
C ASN A 244 12.34 -22.32 -2.07
N SER A 245 12.97 -22.53 -0.91
CA SER A 245 14.34 -22.10 -0.58
C SER A 245 14.59 -20.60 -0.40
N ALA A 246 13.56 -19.75 -0.27
CA ALA A 246 13.79 -18.37 0.17
C ALA A 246 14.31 -18.34 1.61
N VAL A 247 15.21 -17.41 1.89
CA VAL A 247 15.67 -17.10 3.25
C VAL A 247 14.85 -15.92 3.79
N ILE A 248 14.19 -16.10 4.93
CA ILE A 248 13.53 -14.99 5.63
C ILE A 248 14.44 -14.49 6.76
N ALA A 249 14.80 -13.21 6.69
CA ALA A 249 15.59 -12.50 7.68
C ALA A 249 14.72 -11.53 8.48
N LEU A 250 14.10 -12.04 9.54
CA LEU A 250 13.37 -11.27 10.54
C LEU A 250 14.34 -10.56 11.51
N ASP A 251 13.82 -9.60 12.27
CA ASP A 251 14.61 -8.73 13.16
C ASP A 251 15.81 -8.08 12.45
N THR A 252 15.70 -7.87 11.13
CA THR A 252 16.77 -7.39 10.25
C THR A 252 16.30 -6.12 9.55
N ALA A 253 16.69 -4.99 10.09
CA ALA A 253 16.46 -3.69 9.50
C ALA A 253 17.60 -3.33 8.53
N VAL A 254 17.24 -3.03 7.27
CA VAL A 254 18.16 -2.35 6.35
C VAL A 254 18.31 -0.90 6.80
N THR A 255 19.55 -0.49 7.07
CA THR A 255 19.90 0.84 7.62
C THR A 255 20.61 1.73 6.61
N GLY A 256 21.10 1.17 5.51
CA GLY A 256 21.72 1.93 4.43
C GLY A 256 22.09 1.04 3.25
N MET A 257 22.49 1.67 2.14
CA MET A 257 22.99 0.97 0.97
C MET A 257 24.30 1.60 0.51
N GLU A 258 25.23 0.76 0.07
CA GLU A 258 26.42 1.22 -0.63
C GLU A 258 26.14 1.27 -2.13
N ILE A 259 26.49 2.40 -2.75
CA ILE A 259 26.24 2.64 -4.17
C ILE A 259 27.58 2.90 -4.85
N SER A 260 27.84 2.17 -5.93
CA SER A 260 29.00 2.38 -6.80
C SER A 260 28.57 2.29 -8.25
N ASN A 261 29.01 3.23 -9.09
CA ASN A 261 28.67 3.30 -10.51
C ASN A 261 27.15 3.22 -10.77
N ASN A 262 26.35 3.96 -9.99
CA ASN A 262 24.87 3.96 -10.03
C ASN A 262 24.23 2.57 -9.83
N LYS A 263 24.89 1.68 -9.10
CA LYS A 263 24.36 0.37 -8.71
C LYS A 263 24.46 0.19 -7.21
N ILE A 264 23.43 -0.42 -6.63
CA ILE A 264 23.49 -0.90 -5.24
C ILE A 264 24.46 -2.06 -5.20
N VAL A 265 25.51 -1.94 -4.39
CA VAL A 265 26.56 -2.96 -4.21
C VAL A 265 26.29 -3.80 -2.97
N SER A 266 25.79 -3.17 -1.91
CA SER A 266 25.53 -3.84 -0.64
C SER A 266 24.40 -3.17 0.15
N LEU A 267 23.74 -3.96 0.99
CA LEU A 267 22.78 -3.52 2.01
C LEU A 267 23.45 -3.61 3.37
N LYS A 268 23.50 -2.48 4.09
CA LYS A 268 23.90 -2.46 5.49
C LYS A 268 22.67 -2.78 6.34
N THR A 269 22.81 -3.70 7.29
CA THR A 269 21.75 -4.05 8.23
C THR A 269 22.28 -3.99 9.66
N ASN A 270 21.39 -4.09 10.66
CA ASN A 270 21.78 -4.34 12.05
C ASN A 270 22.35 -5.75 12.28
N ARG A 271 22.36 -6.63 11.26
CA ARG A 271 22.79 -8.04 11.37
C ARG A 271 23.87 -8.42 10.36
N GLY A 272 24.67 -7.44 9.90
CA GLY A 272 25.73 -7.61 8.91
C GLY A 272 25.43 -6.99 7.53
N ILE A 273 26.35 -7.19 6.58
CA ILE A 273 26.25 -6.68 5.21
C ILE A 273 25.78 -7.77 4.24
N ILE A 274 24.74 -7.48 3.46
CA ILE A 274 24.18 -8.37 2.43
C ILE A 274 24.52 -7.83 1.04
N TYR A 275 24.87 -8.71 0.09
CA TYR A 275 25.29 -8.37 -1.27
C TYR A 275 24.27 -8.89 -2.30
N PRO A 276 23.21 -8.12 -2.62
CA PRO A 276 22.22 -8.50 -3.62
C PRO A 276 22.63 -8.13 -5.05
N LYS A 277 22.12 -8.87 -6.06
CA LYS A 277 22.15 -8.40 -7.46
C LYS A 277 20.99 -7.45 -7.78
N VAL A 278 19.83 -7.68 -7.18
CA VAL A 278 18.61 -6.87 -7.31
C VAL A 278 18.01 -6.59 -5.94
N VAL A 279 17.52 -5.36 -5.74
CA VAL A 279 16.80 -4.96 -4.53
C VAL A 279 15.36 -4.62 -4.90
N ILE A 280 14.40 -5.19 -4.19
CA ILE A 280 12.98 -4.87 -4.30
C ILE A 280 12.53 -4.16 -3.04
N ASN A 281 12.09 -2.92 -3.18
CA ASN A 281 11.55 -2.11 -2.09
C ASN A 281 10.05 -2.37 -1.91
N ALA A 282 9.70 -3.18 -0.91
CA ALA A 282 8.33 -3.49 -0.49
C ALA A 282 8.04 -3.03 0.95
N ALA A 283 8.77 -2.02 1.43
CA ALA A 283 8.77 -1.58 2.84
C ALA A 283 7.53 -0.80 3.30
N GLY A 284 6.42 -0.87 2.56
CA GLY A 284 5.14 -0.25 2.90
C GLY A 284 5.27 1.25 3.15
N VAL A 285 4.90 1.70 4.35
CA VAL A 285 4.94 3.13 4.72
C VAL A 285 6.37 3.70 4.84
N TYR A 286 7.39 2.85 4.77
CA TYR A 286 8.80 3.22 4.81
C TYR A 286 9.49 3.12 3.45
N SER A 287 8.75 2.84 2.36
CA SER A 287 9.36 2.70 1.03
C SER A 287 10.08 3.96 0.56
N ASP A 288 9.64 5.16 0.94
CA ASP A 288 10.36 6.40 0.62
C ASP A 288 11.71 6.48 1.34
N LYS A 289 11.77 6.04 2.60
CA LYS A 289 13.01 5.97 3.39
C LYS A 289 14.00 4.97 2.80
N ILE A 290 13.53 3.78 2.41
CA ILE A 290 14.37 2.78 1.73
C ILE A 290 14.86 3.31 0.38
N ALA A 291 14.01 4.00 -0.39
CA ALA A 291 14.41 4.63 -1.64
C ALA A 291 15.49 5.72 -1.43
N SER A 292 15.40 6.50 -0.34
CA SER A 292 16.46 7.46 0.01
C SER A 292 17.82 6.80 0.23
N MET A 293 17.85 5.62 0.87
CA MET A 293 19.11 4.89 1.10
C MET A 293 19.81 4.50 -0.21
N ALA A 294 19.05 4.36 -1.30
CA ALA A 294 19.52 4.05 -2.64
C ALA A 294 19.76 5.29 -3.53
N ASN A 295 19.62 6.52 -2.99
CA ASN A 295 19.57 7.76 -3.78
C ASN A 295 18.51 7.75 -4.91
N ASP A 296 17.41 7.01 -4.72
CA ASP A 296 16.33 6.80 -5.70
C ASP A 296 14.97 7.30 -5.20
N ARG A 297 14.96 8.21 -4.21
CA ARG A 297 13.70 8.77 -3.71
C ARG A 297 13.17 9.83 -4.67
N PHE A 298 12.03 9.54 -5.30
CA PHE A 298 11.24 10.49 -6.08
C PHE A 298 9.83 10.72 -5.53
N PHE A 299 9.54 10.21 -4.31
CA PHE A 299 8.24 10.33 -3.66
C PHE A 299 8.36 10.47 -2.13
N THR A 300 7.32 11.00 -1.49
CA THR A 300 7.12 10.97 -0.03
C THR A 300 5.85 10.20 0.30
N ILE A 301 5.90 9.38 1.34
CA ILE A 301 4.72 8.72 1.89
C ILE A 301 4.16 9.54 3.07
N HIS A 302 2.88 9.89 2.98
CA HIS A 302 2.11 10.44 4.10
C HIS A 302 1.17 9.37 4.63
N ALA A 303 1.59 8.65 5.66
CA ALA A 303 0.76 7.62 6.29
C ALA A 303 -0.53 8.21 6.87
N ARG A 304 -1.62 7.45 6.80
CA ARG A 304 -2.91 7.79 7.41
C ARG A 304 -3.32 6.67 8.36
N LYS A 305 -3.85 7.05 9.52
CA LYS A 305 -4.38 6.13 10.51
C LYS A 305 -5.88 5.91 10.28
N GLY A 306 -6.28 4.65 10.17
CA GLY A 306 -7.67 4.23 10.27
C GLY A 306 -7.90 3.46 11.58
N THR A 307 -9.17 3.39 12.01
CA THR A 307 -9.57 2.64 13.21
C THR A 307 -10.77 1.78 12.85
N ASN A 308 -10.70 0.49 13.18
CA ASN A 308 -11.81 -0.43 13.09
C ASN A 308 -12.35 -0.72 14.49
N ALA A 309 -13.67 -0.83 14.61
CA ALA A 309 -14.33 -1.34 15.81
C ALA A 309 -14.80 -2.77 15.52
N ILE A 310 -14.38 -3.73 16.34
CA ILE A 310 -14.81 -5.12 16.26
C ILE A 310 -15.83 -5.34 17.38
N PHE A 311 -17.05 -5.69 17.00
CA PHE A 311 -18.12 -5.98 17.94
C PHE A 311 -18.19 -7.48 18.21
N ASP A 312 -18.54 -7.86 19.45
CA ASP A 312 -18.86 -9.25 19.77
C ASP A 312 -20.15 -9.67 19.03
N LYS A 313 -20.30 -10.95 18.71
CA LYS A 313 -21.52 -11.49 18.08
C LYS A 313 -22.79 -11.25 18.90
N LYS A 314 -22.66 -10.99 20.20
CA LYS A 314 -23.77 -10.71 21.13
C LYS A 314 -24.31 -9.28 21.06
N ILE A 315 -23.61 -8.37 20.37
CA ILE A 315 -24.04 -6.98 20.11
C ILE A 315 -24.82 -6.95 18.80
#